data_AF-A0A2V5NYQ6-F1
#
_entry.id   AF-A0A2V5NYQ6-F1
#
_cell.length_a   1.000
_cell.length_b   1.000
_cell.length_c   1.000
_cell.angle_alpha   90.00
_cell.angle_beta   90.00
_cell.angle_gamma   90.00
#
_symmetry.space_group_name_H-M   'P 1'
#
loop_
_entity.id
_entity.type
_entity.pdbx_description
1 polymer ?
#
loop_
_entity_poly.entity_id
_entity_poly.type
_entity_poly.pdbx_seq_one_letter_code
_entity_poly.pdbx_strand_id
1 'polypeptide(L)'
;ALPALKKLLSEWPEPLGTRLDIGEDLKEELFRLRGSVALAISQIDPNDRIALAVLLDHADADYACRRRLAEIGAGCRELVPQLSEQLAGSNGQPQTAKAELLWHLDPQNPAIVPALTHAMGHTNGALRAYAAFCYWKVTGDADTTMKVLVAGLDEPPSQASQMFPQWLGDMEAAARPAVPALKKALWHHDLYARRNAEKALMKIDPIALEFLNPP
;
A
#
# COMPACT_ATOMS: atom_id res chain seq x y z
N ALA A 1 -26.57 -18.48 -7.07
CA ALA A 1 -25.20 -18.29 -6.52
C ALA A 1 -25.08 -17.02 -5.69
N LEU A 2 -25.31 -15.83 -6.27
CA LEU A 2 -25.16 -14.54 -5.56
C LEU A 2 -25.91 -14.43 -4.22
N PRO A 3 -27.20 -14.82 -4.07
CA PRO A 3 -27.88 -14.75 -2.77
C PRO A 3 -27.24 -15.62 -1.68
N ALA A 4 -26.71 -16.79 -2.06
CA ALA A 4 -26.03 -17.69 -1.14
C ALA A 4 -24.67 -17.12 -0.69
N LEU A 5 -23.93 -16.47 -1.61
CA LEU A 5 -22.67 -15.79 -1.29
C LEU A 5 -22.90 -14.59 -0.36
N LYS A 6 -23.92 -13.76 -0.64
CA LYS A 6 -24.27 -12.62 0.22
C LYS A 6 -24.68 -13.08 1.62
N LYS A 7 -25.49 -14.15 1.71
CA LYS A 7 -25.87 -14.78 2.98
C LYS A 7 -24.65 -15.28 3.75
N LEU A 8 -23.77 -16.03 3.08
CA LEU A 8 -22.54 -16.56 3.67
C LEU A 8 -21.66 -15.44 4.25
N LEU A 9 -21.47 -14.35 3.49
CA LEU A 9 -20.65 -13.22 3.92
C LEU A 9 -21.27 -12.47 5.12
N SER A 10 -22.60 -12.37 5.17
CA SER A 10 -23.32 -11.73 6.29
C SER A 10 -23.33 -12.55 7.58
N GLU A 11 -23.23 -13.88 7.47
CA GLU A 11 -23.29 -14.80 8.61
C GLU A 11 -21.92 -15.05 9.24
N TRP A 12 -20.82 -14.69 8.56
CA TRP A 12 -19.47 -14.84 9.11
C TRP A 12 -19.10 -13.66 10.03
N PRO A 13 -18.82 -13.89 11.32
CA PRO A 13 -18.32 -12.84 12.22
C PRO A 13 -16.86 -12.49 11.91
N GLU A 14 -16.44 -11.25 12.22
CA GLU A 14 -15.09 -10.77 11.96
C GLU A 14 -14.03 -11.66 12.64
N PRO A 15 -13.09 -12.27 11.88
CA PRO A 15 -12.16 -13.26 12.44
C PRO A 15 -11.13 -12.64 13.40
N LEU A 16 -10.84 -11.34 13.28
CA LEU A 16 -9.80 -10.68 14.07
C LEU A 16 -10.31 -10.13 15.41
N GLY A 17 -11.62 -10.11 15.64
CA GLY A 17 -12.23 -9.52 16.85
C GLY A 17 -13.20 -10.41 17.61
N THR A 18 -13.66 -11.52 17.04
CA THR A 18 -14.66 -12.38 17.70
C THR A 18 -14.02 -13.57 18.40
N ARG A 19 -14.51 -13.87 19.62
CA ARG A 19 -14.23 -15.09 20.38
C ARG A 19 -14.86 -16.31 19.68
N LEU A 20 -14.38 -16.64 18.49
CA LEU A 20 -14.58 -17.96 17.93
C LEU A 20 -13.58 -18.88 18.64
N ASP A 21 -14.09 -19.96 19.24
CA ASP A 21 -13.29 -21.03 19.86
C ASP A 21 -12.70 -21.93 18.77
N ILE A 22 -11.91 -21.32 17.88
CA ILE A 22 -11.25 -21.97 16.75
C ILE A 22 -9.76 -21.61 16.76
N GLY A 23 -8.93 -22.52 16.25
CA GLY A 23 -7.49 -22.32 16.15
C GLY A 23 -7.12 -21.10 15.29
N GLU A 24 -5.99 -20.48 15.58
CA GLU A 24 -5.49 -19.30 14.85
C GLU A 24 -5.34 -19.55 13.34
N ASP A 25 -4.91 -20.75 12.94
CA ASP A 25 -4.81 -21.15 11.53
C ASP A 25 -6.16 -21.04 10.81
N LEU A 26 -7.25 -21.48 11.46
CA LEU A 26 -8.60 -21.37 10.91
C LEU A 26 -9.10 -19.92 10.88
N LYS A 27 -8.68 -19.06 11.82
CA LYS A 27 -9.04 -17.63 11.78
C LYS A 27 -8.41 -16.96 10.57
N GLU A 28 -7.16 -17.29 10.26
CA GLU A 28 -6.45 -16.76 9.10
C GLU A 28 -7.05 -17.28 7.78
N GLU A 29 -7.39 -18.57 7.71
CA GLU A 29 -8.13 -19.13 6.57
C GLU A 29 -9.50 -18.49 6.39
N LEU A 30 -10.25 -18.28 7.47
CA LEU A 30 -11.56 -17.62 7.43
C LEU A 30 -11.43 -16.16 6.97
N PHE A 31 -10.39 -15.45 7.41
CA PHE A 31 -10.07 -14.11 6.94
C PHE A 31 -9.80 -14.10 5.43
N ARG A 32 -8.91 -14.97 4.94
CA ARG A 32 -8.64 -15.09 3.49
C ARG A 32 -9.90 -15.46 2.69
N LEU A 33 -10.73 -16.36 3.22
CA LEU A 33 -11.95 -16.81 2.57
C LEU A 33 -12.99 -15.69 2.49
N ARG A 34 -13.14 -14.87 3.53
CA ARG A 34 -13.99 -13.67 3.52
C ARG A 34 -13.60 -12.70 2.41
N GLY A 35 -12.32 -12.36 2.31
CA GLY A 35 -11.80 -11.51 1.23
C GLY A 35 -12.11 -12.10 -0.15
N SER A 36 -11.90 -13.41 -0.33
CA SER A 36 -12.17 -14.11 -1.59
C SER A 36 -13.65 -14.12 -1.98
N VAL A 37 -14.55 -14.32 -1.01
CA VAL A 37 -16.01 -14.26 -1.24
C VAL A 37 -16.44 -12.85 -1.61
N ALA A 38 -15.92 -11.83 -0.91
CA ALA A 38 -16.19 -10.44 -1.23
C ALA A 38 -15.72 -10.06 -2.64
N LEU A 39 -14.54 -10.54 -3.05
CA LEU A 39 -14.03 -10.39 -4.42
C LEU A 39 -15.00 -10.99 -5.43
N ALA A 40 -15.45 -12.23 -5.23
CA ALA A 40 -16.39 -12.89 -6.12
C ALA A 40 -17.75 -12.16 -6.22
N ILE A 41 -18.28 -11.68 -5.09
CA ILE A 41 -19.52 -10.89 -5.08
C ILE A 41 -19.32 -9.60 -5.87
N SER A 42 -18.23 -8.87 -5.66
CA SER A 42 -17.96 -7.60 -6.35
C SER A 42 -17.78 -7.76 -7.86
N GLN A 43 -17.40 -8.93 -8.36
CA GLN A 43 -17.32 -9.21 -9.80
C GLN A 43 -18.70 -9.34 -10.45
N ILE A 44 -19.69 -9.82 -9.69
CA ILE A 44 -21.07 -9.99 -10.14
C ILE A 44 -21.88 -8.71 -9.91
N ASP A 45 -21.69 -8.08 -8.75
CA ASP A 45 -22.38 -6.88 -8.29
C ASP A 45 -21.35 -5.89 -7.72
N PRO A 46 -20.77 -5.01 -8.57
CA PRO A 46 -19.68 -4.10 -8.18
C PRO A 46 -20.04 -3.10 -7.08
N ASN A 47 -21.34 -2.87 -6.85
CA ASN A 47 -21.83 -1.90 -5.89
C ASN A 47 -22.40 -2.58 -4.63
N ASP A 48 -22.19 -3.89 -4.44
CA ASP A 48 -22.65 -4.58 -3.24
C ASP A 48 -21.94 -4.04 -1.98
N ARG A 49 -22.71 -3.38 -1.11
CA ARG A 49 -22.19 -2.69 0.07
C ARG A 49 -21.47 -3.61 1.06
N ILE A 50 -21.93 -4.85 1.23
CA ILE A 50 -21.34 -5.80 2.18
C ILE A 50 -19.98 -6.26 1.63
N ALA A 51 -19.94 -6.62 0.35
CA ALA A 51 -18.69 -6.99 -0.31
C ALA A 51 -17.69 -5.84 -0.28
N LEU A 52 -18.11 -4.63 -0.58
CA LEU A 52 -17.26 -3.44 -0.54
C LEU A 52 -16.68 -3.18 0.86
N ALA A 53 -17.47 -3.31 1.92
CA ALA A 53 -16.99 -3.19 3.30
C ALA A 53 -15.95 -4.26 3.65
N VAL A 54 -16.21 -5.53 3.28
CA VAL A 54 -15.25 -6.61 3.53
C VAL A 54 -13.97 -6.42 2.72
N LEU A 55 -14.05 -6.05 1.44
CA LEU A 55 -12.87 -5.74 0.63
C LEU A 55 -12.03 -4.64 1.28
N LEU A 56 -12.68 -3.63 1.85
CA LEU A 56 -12.01 -2.53 2.53
C LEU A 56 -11.22 -3.02 3.75
N ASP A 57 -11.82 -3.86 4.59
CA ASP A 57 -11.14 -4.40 5.78
C ASP A 57 -9.96 -5.31 5.43
N HIS A 58 -9.96 -5.89 4.23
CA HIS A 58 -8.87 -6.73 3.75
C HIS A 58 -7.84 -5.96 2.92
N ALA A 59 -8.10 -4.72 2.50
CA ALA A 59 -7.29 -3.99 1.52
C ALA A 59 -5.82 -3.77 1.98
N ASP A 60 -5.58 -3.66 3.28
CA ASP A 60 -4.24 -3.53 3.84
C ASP A 60 -3.46 -4.86 3.82
N ALA A 61 -4.15 -5.99 3.97
CA ALA A 61 -3.55 -7.33 4.02
C ALA A 61 -3.55 -8.07 2.67
N ASP A 62 -4.46 -7.71 1.76
CA ASP A 62 -4.69 -8.40 0.49
C ASP A 62 -4.66 -7.41 -0.69
N TYR A 63 -3.64 -7.58 -1.55
CA TYR A 63 -3.45 -6.79 -2.76
C TYR A 63 -4.61 -6.96 -3.76
N ALA A 64 -5.23 -8.14 -3.86
CA ALA A 64 -6.35 -8.37 -4.77
C ALA A 64 -7.57 -7.56 -4.34
N CYS A 65 -7.84 -7.50 -3.04
CA CYS A 65 -8.91 -6.67 -2.47
C CYS A 65 -8.67 -5.18 -2.78
N ARG A 66 -7.46 -4.69 -2.54
CA ARG A 66 -7.07 -3.30 -2.85
C ARG A 66 -7.23 -2.97 -4.32
N ARG A 67 -6.70 -3.83 -5.19
CA ARG A 67 -6.82 -3.67 -6.64
C ARG A 67 -8.27 -3.63 -7.09
N ARG A 68 -9.11 -4.51 -6.54
CA ARG A 68 -10.52 -4.55 -6.90
C ARG A 68 -11.24 -3.24 -6.53
N LEU A 69 -10.96 -2.69 -5.35
CA LEU A 69 -11.49 -1.39 -4.95
C LEU A 69 -11.04 -0.26 -5.88
N ALA A 70 -9.78 -0.28 -6.32
CA ALA A 70 -9.28 0.68 -7.32
C ALA A 70 -9.95 0.52 -8.70
N GLU A 71 -10.21 -0.71 -9.14
CA GLU A 71 -10.91 -1.01 -10.40
C GLU A 71 -12.38 -0.54 -10.38
N ILE A 72 -13.07 -0.69 -9.23
CA ILE A 72 -14.44 -0.20 -9.05
C ILE A 72 -14.47 1.35 -9.08
N GLY A 73 -13.38 1.99 -8.64
CA GLY A 73 -13.17 3.43 -8.76
C GLY A 73 -14.28 4.22 -8.06
N ALA A 74 -14.89 5.17 -8.78
CA ALA A 74 -15.92 6.06 -8.24
C ALA A 74 -17.18 5.33 -7.69
N GLY A 75 -17.40 4.05 -8.02
CA GLY A 75 -18.47 3.24 -7.43
C GLY A 75 -18.31 3.06 -5.91
N CYS A 76 -17.11 3.25 -5.38
CA CYS A 76 -16.82 3.19 -3.95
C CYS A 76 -17.06 4.52 -3.19
N ARG A 77 -17.59 5.58 -3.83
CA ARG A 77 -17.77 6.90 -3.19
C ARG A 77 -18.64 6.85 -1.93
N GLU A 78 -19.59 5.93 -1.86
CA GLU A 78 -20.43 5.74 -0.67
C GLU A 78 -19.64 5.26 0.57
N LEU A 79 -18.41 4.76 0.36
CA LEU A 79 -17.52 4.33 1.44
C LEU A 79 -16.70 5.48 2.04
N VAL A 80 -16.71 6.67 1.43
CA VAL A 80 -15.92 7.83 1.90
C VAL A 80 -16.17 8.15 3.38
N PRO A 81 -17.41 8.18 3.90
CA PRO A 81 -17.64 8.42 5.33
C PRO A 81 -17.00 7.35 6.22
N GLN A 82 -17.17 6.07 5.86
CA GLN A 82 -16.60 4.95 6.61
C GLN A 82 -15.06 4.96 6.57
N LEU A 83 -14.47 5.23 5.41
CA LEU A 83 -13.02 5.39 5.24
C LEU A 83 -12.48 6.52 6.12
N SER A 84 -13.15 7.67 6.12
CA SER A 84 -12.75 8.83 6.92
C SER A 84 -12.76 8.51 8.42
N GLU A 85 -13.81 7.84 8.89
CA GLU A 85 -13.94 7.42 10.29
C GLU A 85 -12.90 6.37 10.68
N GLN A 86 -12.68 5.36 9.84
CA GLN A 86 -11.68 4.31 10.09
C GLN A 86 -10.25 4.86 10.12
N LEU A 87 -9.91 5.78 9.21
CA LEU A 87 -8.60 6.44 9.21
C LEU A 87 -8.40 7.30 10.47
N ALA A 88 -9.43 8.04 10.87
CA ALA A 88 -9.41 8.88 12.07
C ALA A 88 -9.30 8.05 13.36
N GLY A 89 -9.93 6.88 13.41
CA GLY A 89 -9.94 5.97 14.57
C GLY A 89 -8.85 4.90 14.57
N SER A 90 -7.84 4.98 13.68
CA SER A 90 -6.92 3.87 13.39
C SER A 90 -6.03 3.43 14.56
N ASN A 91 -5.96 4.16 15.68
CA ASN A 91 -5.22 3.83 16.90
C ASN A 91 -3.81 3.26 16.65
N GLY A 92 -3.12 3.75 15.62
CA GLY A 92 -1.76 3.35 15.29
C GLY A 92 -1.63 2.15 14.34
N GLN A 93 -2.73 1.61 13.80
CA GLN A 93 -2.69 0.63 12.72
C GLN A 93 -2.38 1.32 11.38
N PRO A 94 -1.44 0.79 10.59
CA PRO A 94 -1.09 1.40 9.31
C PRO A 94 -2.16 1.16 8.24
N GLN A 95 -3.04 2.14 8.02
CA GLN A 95 -4.14 2.05 7.05
C GLN A 95 -3.78 2.63 5.67
N THR A 96 -2.66 2.19 5.12
CA THR A 96 -2.08 2.81 3.92
C THR A 96 -2.93 2.55 2.67
N ALA A 97 -3.53 1.36 2.54
CA ALA A 97 -4.45 1.04 1.45
C ALA A 97 -5.69 1.92 1.49
N LYS A 98 -6.23 2.12 2.70
CA LYS A 98 -7.45 2.90 2.92
C LYS A 98 -7.18 4.38 2.67
N ALA A 99 -6.01 4.89 3.08
CA ALA A 99 -5.58 6.26 2.80
C ALA A 99 -5.38 6.51 1.30
N GLU A 100 -4.76 5.57 0.59
CA GLU A 100 -4.64 5.64 -0.87
C GLU A 100 -6.00 5.58 -1.57
N LEU A 101 -6.86 4.64 -1.19
CA LEU A 101 -8.20 4.53 -1.76
C LEU A 101 -8.99 5.81 -1.52
N LEU A 102 -8.95 6.35 -0.30
CA LEU A 102 -9.62 7.60 0.04
C LEU A 102 -9.04 8.77 -0.77
N TRP A 103 -7.73 8.83 -1.01
CA TRP A 103 -7.15 9.83 -1.90
C TRP A 103 -7.70 9.77 -3.33
N HIS A 104 -7.91 8.56 -3.88
CA HIS A 104 -8.53 8.43 -5.21
C HIS A 104 -10.01 8.82 -5.24
N LEU A 105 -10.74 8.65 -4.12
CA LEU A 105 -12.18 8.90 -4.04
C LEU A 105 -12.52 10.34 -3.63
N ASP A 106 -11.78 10.88 -2.67
CA ASP A 106 -11.91 12.20 -2.07
C ASP A 106 -10.52 12.76 -1.70
N PRO A 107 -9.77 13.30 -2.69
CA PRO A 107 -8.40 13.77 -2.48
C PRO A 107 -8.26 14.89 -1.43
N GLN A 108 -9.35 15.59 -1.11
CA GLN A 108 -9.36 16.71 -0.16
C GLN A 108 -9.64 16.27 1.28
N ASN A 109 -9.77 14.96 1.51
CA ASN A 109 -10.10 14.45 2.82
C ASN A 109 -8.95 14.66 3.83
N PRO A 110 -9.19 15.36 4.96
CA PRO A 110 -8.13 15.71 5.90
C PRO A 110 -7.55 14.50 6.64
N ALA A 111 -8.20 13.34 6.61
CA ALA A 111 -7.71 12.12 7.26
C ALA A 111 -6.58 11.41 6.49
N ILE A 112 -6.38 11.73 5.19
CA ILE A 112 -5.39 11.06 4.34
C ILE A 112 -3.96 11.33 4.83
N VAL A 113 -3.61 12.61 4.98
CA VAL A 113 -2.24 13.02 5.30
C VAL A 113 -1.78 12.47 6.66
N PRO A 114 -2.55 12.59 7.76
CA PRO A 114 -2.18 12.00 9.04
C PRO A 114 -2.00 10.47 8.97
N ALA A 115 -2.86 9.76 8.25
CA ALA A 115 -2.77 8.31 8.11
C ALA A 115 -1.51 7.87 7.38
N LEU A 116 -1.16 8.55 6.28
CA LEU A 116 0.08 8.28 5.54
C LEU A 116 1.32 8.65 6.37
N THR A 117 1.30 9.78 7.09
CA THR A 117 2.39 10.18 7.99
C THR A 117 2.64 9.13 9.06
N HIS A 118 1.60 8.58 9.67
CA HIS A 118 1.74 7.51 10.65
C HIS A 118 2.32 6.23 10.01
N ALA A 119 1.79 5.84 8.85
CA ALA A 119 2.23 4.65 8.14
C ALA A 119 3.71 4.72 7.68
N MET A 120 4.24 5.92 7.42
CA MET A 120 5.67 6.13 7.14
C MET A 120 6.59 5.74 8.32
N GLY A 121 6.07 5.64 9.55
CA GLY A 121 6.80 5.23 10.75
C GLY A 121 6.68 3.75 11.11
N HIS A 122 6.00 2.94 10.30
CA HIS A 122 5.70 1.54 10.63
C HIS A 122 6.94 0.62 10.66
N THR A 123 6.90 -0.52 11.33
CA THR A 123 8.06 -1.45 11.39
C THR A 123 8.28 -2.23 10.08
N ASN A 124 7.20 -2.49 9.34
CA ASN A 124 7.25 -3.11 8.01
C ASN A 124 7.75 -2.12 6.94
N GLY A 125 8.91 -2.41 6.34
CA GLY A 125 9.54 -1.57 5.32
C GLY A 125 8.72 -1.37 4.04
N ALA A 126 7.97 -2.38 3.58
CA ALA A 126 7.14 -2.25 2.38
C ALA A 126 6.02 -1.23 2.62
N LEU A 127 5.47 -1.25 3.82
CA LEU A 127 4.41 -0.34 4.21
C LEU A 127 4.92 1.09 4.43
N ARG A 128 6.08 1.25 5.08
CA ARG A 128 6.73 2.56 5.21
C ARG A 128 7.04 3.18 3.87
N ALA A 129 7.63 2.38 2.97
CA ALA A 129 7.83 2.80 1.60
C ALA A 129 6.47 3.30 1.09
N TYR A 130 5.42 2.44 1.09
CA TYR A 130 4.10 2.69 0.47
C TYR A 130 3.50 4.01 0.88
N ALA A 131 3.52 4.22 2.18
CA ALA A 131 3.07 5.44 2.80
C ALA A 131 3.82 6.66 2.29
N ALA A 132 5.15 6.61 2.17
CA ALA A 132 5.97 7.74 1.73
C ALA A 132 5.71 8.14 0.28
N PHE A 133 5.53 7.15 -0.61
CA PHE A 133 5.20 7.43 -2.01
C PHE A 133 3.79 7.99 -2.17
N CYS A 134 2.80 7.39 -1.49
CA CYS A 134 1.44 7.94 -1.47
C CYS A 134 1.42 9.35 -0.86
N TYR A 135 2.17 9.58 0.22
CA TYR A 135 2.28 10.89 0.87
C TYR A 135 2.80 11.95 -0.10
N TRP A 136 3.85 11.64 -0.88
CA TRP A 136 4.35 12.55 -1.91
C TRP A 136 3.31 12.82 -2.99
N LYS A 137 2.59 11.80 -3.50
CA LYS A 137 1.52 12.02 -4.48
C LYS A 137 0.41 12.94 -3.96
N VAL A 138 0.09 12.83 -2.67
CA VAL A 138 -0.98 13.61 -2.04
C VAL A 138 -0.54 15.05 -1.74
N THR A 139 0.67 15.23 -1.23
CA THR A 139 1.13 16.50 -0.65
C THR A 139 2.10 17.27 -1.52
N GLY A 140 2.79 16.60 -2.45
CA GLY A 140 3.94 17.16 -3.18
C GLY A 140 5.20 17.35 -2.33
N ASP A 141 5.19 16.98 -1.04
CA ASP A 141 6.33 17.12 -0.14
C ASP A 141 7.38 16.05 -0.42
N ALA A 142 8.33 16.41 -1.29
CA ALA A 142 9.45 15.54 -1.64
C ALA A 142 10.43 15.38 -0.47
N ASP A 143 10.63 16.39 0.37
CA ASP A 143 11.66 16.37 1.42
C ASP A 143 11.36 15.32 2.48
N THR A 144 10.11 15.25 2.96
CA THR A 144 9.68 14.22 3.91
C THR A 144 9.76 12.82 3.30
N THR A 145 9.28 12.67 2.07
CA THR A 145 9.34 11.38 1.36
C THR A 145 10.77 10.93 1.09
N MET A 146 11.68 11.84 0.75
CA MET A 146 13.10 11.53 0.54
C MET A 146 13.76 10.99 1.80
N LYS A 147 13.48 11.55 2.97
CA LYS A 147 14.04 11.03 4.23
C LYS A 147 13.68 9.57 4.46
N VAL A 148 12.44 9.18 4.15
CA VAL A 148 11.97 7.80 4.33
C VAL A 148 12.52 6.88 3.25
N LEU A 149 12.40 7.26 1.97
CA LEU A 149 12.78 6.39 0.86
C LEU A 149 14.30 6.20 0.76
N VAL A 150 15.10 7.25 1.03
CA VAL A 150 16.57 7.15 1.02
C VAL A 150 17.07 6.30 2.19
N ALA A 151 16.49 6.45 3.38
CA ALA A 151 16.84 5.60 4.53
C ALA A 151 16.58 4.12 4.26
N GLY A 152 15.51 3.81 3.52
CA GLY A 152 15.16 2.44 3.15
C GLY A 152 16.14 1.75 2.19
N LEU A 153 16.99 2.50 1.49
CA LEU A 153 18.03 1.93 0.62
C LEU A 153 19.12 1.18 1.39
N ASP A 154 19.29 1.46 2.69
CA ASP A 154 20.27 0.81 3.56
C ASP A 154 19.66 -0.37 4.36
N GLU A 155 18.39 -0.70 4.13
CA GLU A 155 17.72 -1.82 4.81
C GLU A 155 18.19 -3.20 4.31
N PRO A 156 18.13 -4.25 5.16
CA PRO A 156 18.44 -5.61 4.75
C PRO A 156 17.60 -6.06 3.53
N PRO A 157 18.15 -6.92 2.66
CA PRO A 157 17.43 -7.42 1.50
C PRO A 157 16.11 -8.08 1.89
N SER A 158 15.05 -7.63 1.25
CA SER A 158 13.71 -8.18 1.36
C SER A 158 12.91 -7.79 0.13
N GLN A 159 11.76 -8.41 -0.08
CA GLN A 159 10.85 -7.92 -1.13
C GLN A 159 10.44 -6.45 -0.89
N ALA A 160 10.39 -6.03 0.39
CA ALA A 160 10.14 -4.66 0.78
C ALA A 160 11.25 -3.70 0.35
N SER A 161 12.53 -4.07 0.56
CA SER A 161 13.65 -3.18 0.25
C SER A 161 13.81 -2.89 -1.24
N GLN A 162 13.30 -3.79 -2.09
CA GLN A 162 13.25 -3.59 -3.54
C GLN A 162 12.32 -2.45 -3.97
N MET A 163 11.37 -2.04 -3.14
CA MET A 163 10.40 -0.99 -3.45
C MET A 163 11.01 0.42 -3.34
N PHE A 164 11.95 0.64 -2.43
CA PHE A 164 12.53 1.98 -2.21
C PHE A 164 13.18 2.57 -3.48
N PRO A 165 14.11 1.86 -4.17
CA PRO A 165 14.68 2.40 -5.40
C PRO A 165 13.62 2.57 -6.49
N GLN A 166 12.66 1.64 -6.60
CA GLN A 166 11.61 1.72 -7.62
C GLN A 166 10.84 3.03 -7.51
N TRP A 167 10.41 3.42 -6.31
CA TRP A 167 9.58 4.60 -6.17
C TRP A 167 10.35 5.90 -6.11
N LEU A 168 11.61 5.88 -5.69
CA LEU A 168 12.53 6.98 -6.00
C LEU A 168 12.56 7.21 -7.52
N GLY A 169 12.65 6.15 -8.32
CA GLY A 169 12.56 6.24 -9.78
C GLY A 169 11.24 6.82 -10.28
N ASP A 170 10.11 6.41 -9.70
CA ASP A 170 8.77 6.90 -10.08
C ASP A 170 8.49 8.35 -9.66
N MET A 171 9.33 8.92 -8.78
CA MET A 171 9.36 10.35 -8.46
C MET A 171 10.18 11.19 -9.45
N GLU A 172 10.91 10.55 -10.37
CA GLU A 172 11.68 11.19 -11.44
C GLU A 172 12.57 12.34 -10.93
N ALA A 173 12.46 13.53 -11.53
CA ALA A 173 13.28 14.69 -11.19
C ALA A 173 13.15 15.12 -9.71
N ALA A 174 12.03 14.83 -9.05
CA ALA A 174 11.83 15.14 -7.64
C ALA A 174 12.76 14.30 -6.72
N ALA A 175 13.23 13.14 -7.19
CA ALA A 175 14.14 12.28 -6.46
C ALA A 175 15.63 12.50 -6.80
N ARG A 176 15.99 13.57 -7.52
CA ARG A 176 17.40 13.92 -7.76
C ARG A 176 18.29 13.95 -6.51
N PRO A 177 17.82 14.42 -5.33
CA PRO A 177 18.61 14.35 -4.11
C PRO A 177 19.02 12.92 -3.68
N ALA A 178 18.30 11.88 -4.16
CA ALA A 178 18.61 10.48 -3.85
C ALA A 178 19.72 9.89 -4.73
N VAL A 179 20.20 10.58 -5.77
CA VAL A 179 21.23 10.08 -6.70
C VAL A 179 22.48 9.54 -5.99
N PRO A 180 23.08 10.21 -4.98
CA PRO A 180 24.23 9.66 -4.27
C PRO A 180 23.93 8.34 -3.55
N ALA A 181 22.76 8.22 -2.92
CA ALA A 181 22.35 7.01 -2.22
C ALA A 181 22.04 5.87 -3.19
N LEU A 182 21.40 6.17 -4.32
CA LEU A 182 21.15 5.19 -5.38
C LEU A 182 22.46 4.70 -6.02
N LYS A 183 23.46 5.57 -6.21
CA LYS A 183 24.80 5.16 -6.67
C LYS A 183 25.47 4.19 -5.70
N LYS A 184 25.30 4.38 -4.38
CA LYS A 184 25.75 3.42 -3.36
C LYS A 184 25.00 2.09 -3.49
N ALA A 185 23.68 2.13 -3.70
CA ALA A 185 22.83 0.94 -3.83
C ALA A 185 23.15 0.08 -5.07
N LEU A 186 23.82 0.61 -6.09
CA LEU A 186 24.35 -0.18 -7.22
C LEU A 186 25.40 -1.22 -6.80
N TRP A 187 25.99 -1.06 -5.63
CA TRP A 187 26.97 -1.99 -5.07
C TRP A 187 26.39 -2.87 -3.96
N HIS A 188 25.06 -2.85 -3.78
CA HIS A 188 24.39 -3.68 -2.81
C HIS A 188 24.55 -5.17 -3.13
N HIS A 189 24.67 -6.03 -2.11
CA HIS A 189 24.90 -7.47 -2.32
C HIS A 189 23.70 -8.17 -2.98
N ASP A 190 22.48 -7.64 -2.79
CA ASP A 190 21.28 -8.12 -3.47
C ASP A 190 21.22 -7.63 -4.93
N LEU A 191 21.08 -8.58 -5.86
CA LEU A 191 20.92 -8.32 -7.29
C LEU A 191 19.67 -7.47 -7.60
N TYR A 192 18.56 -7.67 -6.89
CA TYR A 192 17.33 -6.93 -7.16
C TYR A 192 17.45 -5.47 -6.75
N ALA A 193 18.04 -5.21 -5.57
CA ALA A 193 18.35 -3.85 -5.12
C ALA A 193 19.22 -3.10 -6.15
N ARG A 194 20.27 -3.75 -6.67
CA ARG A 194 21.14 -3.16 -7.71
C ARG A 194 20.37 -2.80 -8.99
N ARG A 195 19.59 -3.75 -9.52
CA ARG A 195 18.79 -3.54 -10.74
C ARG A 195 17.75 -2.45 -10.58
N ASN A 196 17.10 -2.38 -9.42
CA ASN A 196 16.10 -1.35 -9.16
C ASN A 196 16.76 0.03 -8.98
N ALA A 197 17.93 0.11 -8.34
CA ALA A 197 18.71 1.34 -8.24
C ALA A 197 19.17 1.85 -9.61
N GLU A 198 19.63 0.95 -10.50
CA GLU A 198 19.99 1.28 -11.88
C GLU A 198 18.79 1.85 -12.65
N LYS A 199 17.64 1.17 -12.59
CA LYS A 199 16.38 1.67 -13.20
C LYS A 199 15.94 3.01 -12.64
N ALA A 200 16.09 3.22 -11.33
CA ALA A 200 15.76 4.48 -10.69
C ALA A 200 16.65 5.60 -11.21
N LEU A 201 17.98 5.37 -11.27
CA LEU A 201 18.93 6.34 -11.81
C LEU A 201 18.63 6.66 -13.28
N MET A 202 18.28 5.66 -14.11
CA MET A 202 17.85 5.90 -15.50
C MET A 202 16.67 6.87 -15.60
N LYS A 203 15.72 6.85 -14.64
CA LYS A 203 14.57 7.75 -14.65
C LYS A 203 14.88 9.13 -14.07
N ILE A 204 15.69 9.18 -13.02
CA ILE A 204 15.98 10.41 -12.25
C ILE A 204 17.04 11.27 -12.94
N ASP A 205 18.12 10.63 -13.36
CA ASP A 205 19.30 11.25 -13.96
C ASP A 205 20.06 10.21 -14.81
N PRO A 206 19.67 10.01 -16.09
CA PRO A 206 20.32 9.04 -16.97
C PRO A 206 21.84 9.25 -17.09
N ILE A 207 22.30 10.51 -17.04
CA ILE A 207 23.71 10.89 -17.16
C ILE A 207 24.50 10.38 -15.93
N ALA A 208 23.85 10.26 -14.77
CA ALA A 208 24.48 9.74 -13.57
C ALA A 208 25.03 8.32 -13.73
N LEU A 209 24.55 7.55 -14.73
CA LEU A 209 25.02 6.20 -15.05
C LEU A 209 26.24 6.18 -15.96
N GLU A 210 26.44 7.19 -16.81
CA GLU A 210 27.56 7.24 -17.77
C GLU A 210 28.94 7.32 -17.09
N PHE A 211 28.97 7.84 -15.87
CA PHE A 211 30.20 8.00 -15.07
C PHE A 211 30.44 6.87 -14.06
N LEU A 212 29.67 5.78 -14.14
CA LEU A 212 29.92 4.59 -13.32
C LEU A 212 30.96 3.73 -14.02
N ASN A 213 32.22 3.87 -13.61
CA ASN A 213 33.23 2.87 -13.98
C ASN A 213 32.85 1.53 -13.31
N PRO A 214 32.63 0.44 -14.07
CA PRO A 214 32.60 -0.88 -13.48
C PRO A 214 33.99 -1.20 -12.89
N PRO A 215 34.08 -2.01 -11.83
CA PRO A 215 35.36 -2.51 -11.34
C PRO A 215 35.96 -3.52 -12.32
#